data_AF-A0A8C0ITL4-F1
#
_entry.id   AF-A0A8C0ITL4-F1
#
_cell.length_a   1.000
_cell.length_b   1.000
_cell.length_c   1.000
_cell.angle_alpha   90.00
_cell.angle_beta   90.00
_cell.angle_gamma   90.00
#
_symmetry.space_group_name_H-M   'P 1'
#
loop_
_entity.id
_entity.type
_entity.pdbx_description
1 polymer ?
#
loop_
_entity_poly.entity_id
_entity_poly.type
_entity_poly.pdbx_seq_one_letter_code
_entity_poly.pdbx_strand_id
1 'polypeptide(L)'
;MEIGFIVFLPPNTTSILQPLDQGVIRCFKATYTRFTFSQIHSAMDKSFSIVDCITYIKQAMDAIKPETVNACWRNLCKESVNDFKGFPTIDKEVKCIV
;
A
#
# COMPACT_ATOMS: atom_id res chain seq x y z
N MET A 1 31.70 -19.61 10.44
CA MET A 1 30.55 -20.42 9.99
C MET A 1 29.35 -19.93 10.79
N GLU A 2 28.61 -18.98 10.25
CA GLU A 2 27.40 -18.46 10.90
C GLU A 2 26.26 -19.45 10.65
N ILE A 3 25.82 -20.10 11.73
CA ILE A 3 24.62 -20.94 11.72
C ILE A 3 23.43 -19.98 11.71
N GLY A 4 22.77 -19.84 10.56
CA GLY A 4 21.52 -19.08 10.48
C GLY A 4 20.42 -19.79 11.27
N PHE A 5 20.00 -19.22 12.38
CA PHE A 5 18.84 -19.70 13.13
C PHE A 5 17.57 -19.41 12.34
N ILE A 6 16.92 -20.46 11.81
CA ILE A 6 15.56 -20.37 11.29
C ILE A 6 14.61 -20.53 12.48
N VAL A 7 14.00 -19.43 12.90
CA VAL A 7 12.98 -19.42 13.95
C VAL A 7 11.61 -19.57 13.31
N PHE A 8 10.92 -20.68 13.60
CA PHE A 8 9.52 -20.84 13.24
C PHE A 8 8.64 -20.10 14.24
N LEU A 9 7.75 -19.25 13.72
CA LEU A 9 6.79 -18.53 14.54
C LEU A 9 5.62 -19.46 14.92
N PRO A 10 5.00 -19.26 16.09
CA PRO A 10 3.81 -19.99 16.47
C PRO A 10 2.65 -19.73 15.47
N PRO A 11 1.66 -20.65 15.39
CA PRO A 11 0.51 -20.48 14.51
C PRO A 11 -0.26 -19.18 14.83
N ASN A 12 -0.93 -18.62 13.81
CA ASN A 12 -1.73 -17.38 13.90
C ASN A 12 -0.94 -16.09 14.19
N THR A 13 0.38 -16.09 13.92
CA THR A 13 1.22 -14.88 14.07
C THR A 13 1.23 -13.98 12.84
N THR A 14 0.79 -14.47 11.68
CA THR A 14 0.81 -13.74 10.41
C THR A 14 0.13 -12.38 10.51
N SER A 15 -1.13 -12.32 10.96
CA SER A 15 -1.86 -11.06 11.08
C SER A 15 -1.28 -10.11 12.12
N ILE A 16 -0.64 -10.67 13.16
CA ILE A 16 0.01 -9.90 14.22
C ILE A 16 1.28 -9.23 13.69
N LEU A 17 2.02 -9.88 12.80
CA LEU A 17 3.33 -9.38 12.35
C LEU A 17 3.29 -8.68 11.01
N GLN A 18 2.25 -8.90 10.20
CA GLN A 18 2.18 -8.35 8.86
C GLN A 18 1.63 -6.91 8.88
N PRO A 19 2.39 -5.92 8.39
CA PRO A 19 1.93 -4.53 8.29
C PRO A 19 0.70 -4.39 7.39
N LEU A 20 0.52 -5.31 6.43
CA LEU A 20 -0.65 -5.40 5.57
C LEU A 20 -1.94 -5.55 6.40
N ASP A 21 -1.91 -6.45 7.36
CA ASP A 21 -3.03 -6.70 8.29
C ASP A 21 -3.16 -5.62 9.36
N GLN A 22 -2.07 -4.91 9.70
CA GLN A 22 -2.09 -3.82 10.68
C GLN A 22 -2.69 -2.50 10.18
N GLY A 23 -3.00 -2.38 8.88
CA GLY A 23 -3.75 -1.22 8.40
C GLY A 23 -3.58 -0.89 6.93
N VAL A 24 -2.53 -1.37 6.26
CA VAL A 24 -2.32 -1.03 4.83
C VAL A 24 -3.48 -1.51 3.96
N ILE A 25 -3.99 -2.73 4.18
CA ILE A 25 -5.17 -3.24 3.45
C ILE A 25 -6.40 -2.37 3.71
N ARG A 26 -6.60 -1.94 4.95
CA ARG A 26 -7.73 -1.07 5.33
C ARG A 26 -7.63 0.28 4.62
N CYS A 27 -6.46 0.91 4.63
CA CYS A 27 -6.21 2.19 3.98
C CYS A 27 -6.42 2.08 2.46
N PHE A 28 -5.89 1.02 1.85
CA PHE A 28 -6.07 0.74 0.43
C PHE A 28 -7.54 0.57 0.04
N LYS A 29 -8.30 -0.25 0.78
CA LYS A 29 -9.74 -0.44 0.53
C LYS A 29 -10.51 0.88 0.65
N ALA A 30 -10.14 1.74 1.60
CA ALA A 30 -10.78 3.04 1.78
C ALA A 30 -10.48 4.00 0.61
N THR A 31 -9.22 4.10 0.18
CA THR A 31 -8.85 4.96 -0.97
C THR A 31 -9.46 4.44 -2.27
N TYR A 32 -9.37 3.13 -2.53
CA TYR A 32 -9.96 2.49 -3.71
C TYR A 32 -11.48 2.69 -3.79
N THR A 33 -12.20 2.46 -2.68
CA THR A 33 -13.66 2.67 -2.63
C THR A 33 -14.01 4.12 -2.89
N ARG A 34 -13.25 5.08 -2.32
CA ARG A 34 -13.48 6.51 -2.54
C ARG A 34 -13.32 6.91 -4.01
N PHE A 35 -12.26 6.42 -4.67
CA PHE A 35 -12.06 6.66 -6.10
C PHE A 35 -13.17 6.04 -6.95
N THR A 36 -13.52 4.80 -6.67
CA THR A 36 -14.59 4.09 -7.39
C THR A 36 -15.93 4.82 -7.27
N PHE A 37 -16.30 5.26 -6.05
CA PHE A 37 -17.55 5.96 -5.81
C PHE A 37 -17.59 7.34 -6.50
N SER A 38 -16.49 8.09 -6.44
CA SER A 38 -16.36 9.37 -7.15
C SER A 38 -16.57 9.21 -8.66
N GLN A 39 -16.12 8.10 -9.22
CA GLN A 39 -16.17 7.82 -10.65
C GLN A 39 -17.55 7.33 -11.08
N ILE A 40 -18.19 6.43 -10.33
CA ILE A 40 -19.58 6.02 -10.57
C ILE A 40 -20.50 7.25 -10.55
N HIS A 41 -20.30 8.15 -9.59
CA HIS A 41 -21.05 9.40 -9.51
C HIS A 41 -20.82 10.29 -10.74
N SER A 42 -19.60 10.36 -11.27
CA SER A 42 -19.26 11.18 -12.44
C SER A 42 -19.63 10.55 -13.78
N ALA A 43 -19.79 9.22 -13.84
CA ALA A 43 -19.81 8.47 -15.08
C ALA A 43 -21.06 7.58 -15.18
N MET A 44 -22.21 8.10 -14.74
CA MET A 44 -23.49 7.39 -14.53
C MET A 44 -23.98 6.49 -15.69
N ASP A 45 -23.33 6.53 -16.87
CA ASP A 45 -23.61 5.69 -18.06
C ASP A 45 -22.36 5.02 -18.70
N LYS A 46 -21.20 4.95 -18.03
CA LYS A 46 -19.99 4.30 -18.60
C LYS A 46 -19.76 2.89 -18.07
N SER A 47 -19.41 1.98 -18.97
CA SER A 47 -18.93 0.65 -18.61
C SER A 47 -17.57 0.73 -17.92
N PHE A 48 -17.38 -0.10 -16.90
CA PHE A 48 -16.14 -0.19 -16.13
C PHE A 48 -15.27 -1.32 -16.67
N SER A 49 -14.06 -1.00 -17.14
CA SER A 49 -13.14 -1.99 -17.72
C SER A 49 -12.09 -2.47 -16.72
N ILE A 50 -11.39 -3.56 -17.06
CA ILE A 50 -10.25 -4.05 -16.27
C ILE A 50 -9.10 -3.03 -16.25
N VAL A 51 -8.91 -2.27 -17.33
CA VAL A 51 -7.89 -1.21 -17.40
C VAL A 51 -8.17 -0.10 -16.38
N ASP A 52 -9.45 0.25 -16.20
CA ASP A 52 -9.87 1.21 -15.17
C ASP A 52 -9.57 0.67 -13.76
N CYS A 53 -9.84 -0.62 -13.53
CA CYS A 53 -9.52 -1.29 -12.27
C CYS A 53 -8.02 -1.21 -11.93
N ILE A 54 -7.15 -1.57 -12.88
CA ILE A 54 -5.68 -1.50 -12.68
C ILE A 54 -5.24 -0.06 -12.42
N THR A 55 -5.78 0.89 -13.17
CA THR A 55 -5.50 2.31 -12.97
C THR A 55 -5.89 2.77 -11.57
N TYR A 56 -7.04 2.30 -11.05
CA TYR A 56 -7.52 2.67 -9.73
C TYR A 56 -6.74 1.99 -8.61
N ILE A 57 -6.26 0.75 -8.80
CA ILE A 57 -5.35 0.11 -7.86
C ILE A 57 -4.09 0.97 -7.70
N LYS A 58 -3.52 1.44 -8.82
CA LYS A 58 -2.35 2.33 -8.80
C LYS A 58 -2.66 3.65 -8.09
N GLN A 59 -3.74 4.33 -8.46
CA GLN A 59 -4.14 5.60 -7.83
C GLN A 59 -4.43 5.45 -6.34
N ALA A 60 -5.09 4.36 -5.94
CA ALA A 60 -5.40 4.07 -4.56
C ALA A 60 -4.13 3.84 -3.74
N MET A 61 -3.13 3.16 -4.32
CA MET A 61 -1.82 2.94 -3.69
C MET A 61 -1.01 4.24 -3.60
N ASP A 62 -0.93 5.01 -4.68
CA ASP A 62 -0.20 6.29 -4.75
C ASP A 62 -0.82 7.35 -3.80
N ALA A 63 -2.12 7.23 -3.51
CA ALA A 63 -2.82 8.11 -2.56
C ALA A 63 -2.55 7.76 -1.08
N ILE A 64 -2.02 6.57 -0.78
CA ILE A 64 -1.62 6.21 0.59
C ILE A 64 -0.32 6.94 0.89
N LYS A 65 -0.38 7.85 1.88
CA LYS A 65 0.81 8.62 2.24
C LYS A 65 1.81 7.76 3.02
N PRO A 66 3.12 8.03 2.91
CA PRO A 66 4.15 7.35 3.71
C PRO A 66 3.87 7.37 5.21
N GLU A 67 3.31 8.46 5.75
CA GLU A 67 2.98 8.57 7.17
C GLU A 67 1.90 7.57 7.60
N THR A 68 1.00 7.19 6.68
CA THR A 68 -0.04 6.19 6.92
C THR A 68 0.57 4.79 6.99
N VAL A 69 1.53 4.48 6.11
CA VAL A 69 2.27 3.22 6.14
C VAL A 69 3.11 3.14 7.42
N ASN A 70 3.82 4.21 7.77
CA ASN A 70 4.57 4.32 9.02
C ASN A 70 3.70 4.09 10.26
N ALA A 71 2.47 4.60 10.27
CA ALA A 71 1.54 4.35 11.36
C ALA A 71 1.17 2.86 11.49
N CYS A 72 1.09 2.12 10.37
CA CYS A 72 0.86 0.66 10.38
C CYS A 72 2.06 -0.12 10.95
N TRP A 73 3.28 0.38 10.72
CA TRP A 73 4.52 -0.23 11.24
C TRP A 73 4.80 0.11 12.71
N ARG A 74 4.27 1.23 13.21
CA ARG A 74 4.59 1.76 14.56
C ARG A 74 4.42 0.75 15.70
N ASN A 75 3.40 -0.11 15.61
CA ASN A 75 3.11 -1.11 16.64
C ASN A 75 3.87 -2.43 16.43
N LEU A 76 4.47 -2.64 15.26
CA LEU A 76 5.20 -3.86 14.90
C LEU A 76 6.69 -3.74 15.09
N CYS A 77 7.28 -2.69 14.51
CA CYS A 77 8.72 -2.50 14.42
C CYS A 77 8.98 -1.00 14.27
N LYS A 78 9.50 -0.40 15.35
CA LYS A 78 9.76 1.04 15.40
C LYS A 78 10.93 1.42 14.49
N GLU A 79 11.85 0.48 14.27
CA GLU A 79 13.00 0.62 13.38
C GLU A 79 12.57 0.78 11.91
N SER A 80 11.44 0.17 11.54
CA SER A 80 10.85 0.31 10.19
C SER A 80 10.12 1.63 9.98
N VAL A 81 9.86 2.42 11.04
CA VAL A 81 9.24 3.74 10.94
C VAL A 81 10.32 4.77 10.62
N ASN A 82 10.28 5.31 9.40
CA ASN A 82 11.27 6.30 8.97
C ASN A 82 10.64 7.39 8.09
N ASP A 83 11.25 8.57 8.06
CA ASP A 83 10.78 9.71 7.28
C ASP A 83 11.35 9.71 5.85
N PHE A 84 11.65 8.53 5.30
CA PHE A 84 12.19 8.40 3.95
C PHE A 84 11.18 8.93 2.92
N LYS A 85 11.59 9.92 2.14
CA LYS A 85 10.75 10.60 1.14
C LYS A 85 10.98 10.10 -0.28
N GLY A 86 11.50 8.88 -0.43
CA GLY A 86 11.85 8.33 -1.73
C GLY A 86 13.18 8.88 -2.27
N PHE A 87 13.52 8.45 -3.47
CA PHE A 87 14.68 8.95 -4.21
C PHE A 87 14.20 10.01 -5.22
N PRO A 88 14.57 11.30 -5.06
CA PRO A 88 14.03 12.39 -5.89
C PRO A 88 14.23 12.21 -7.41
N THR A 89 15.23 11.41 -7.80
CA THR A 89 15.63 11.17 -9.18
C THR A 89 14.82 10.05 -9.85
N ILE A 90 14.39 9.03 -9.08
CA ILE A 90 13.72 7.85 -9.63
C ILE A 90 12.27 8.15 -10.03
N ASP A 91 11.56 9.01 -9.28
CA ASP A 91 10.19 9.40 -9.64
C ASP A 91 10.11 10.14 -10.99
N LYS A 92 11.19 10.83 -11.37
CA LYS A 92 11.31 11.49 -12.68
C LYS A 92 11.60 10.49 -13.79
N GLU A 93 12.49 9.54 -13.55
CA GLU A 93 12.87 8.51 -14.54
C GLU A 93 11.75 7.50 -14.79
N VAL A 94 11.02 7.07 -13.74
CA VAL A 94 9.89 6.14 -13.88
C VAL A 94 8.73 6.78 -14.67
N LYS A 95 8.51 8.09 -14.54
CA LYS A 95 7.57 8.85 -15.39
C LYS A 95 7.96 8.90 -16.86
N CYS A 96 9.22 8.67 -17.20
CA CYS A 96 9.68 8.63 -18.59
C CYS A 96 9.53 7.24 -19.22
N ILE A 97 9.31 6.20 -18.40
CA ILE A 97 9.23 4.79 -18.85
C ILE A 97 7.78 4.32 -18.96
N VAL A 98 6.85 4.93 -18.23
CA VAL A 98 5.41 4.61 -18.23
C VAL A 98 4.61 5.63 -19.02
#